data_AF-A0A0E3P0F2-F1
#
_entry.id   AF-A0A0E3P0F2-F1
#
_cell.length_a   1.000
_cell.length_b   1.000
_cell.length_c   1.000
_cell.angle_alpha   90.00
_cell.angle_beta   90.00
_cell.angle_gamma   90.00
#
_symmetry.space_group_name_H-M   'P 1'
#
loop_
_entity.id
_entity.type
_entity.pdbx_description
1 polymer ?
#
loop_
_entity_poly.entity_id
_entity_poly.type
_entity_poly.pdbx_seq_one_letter_code
_entity_poly.pdbx_strand_id
1 'polypeptide(L)'
;MNPDPEKTSSGKTKVLILGGTGEMGQWFTRFFKERGYEVTVWGKGGKVEVARKLNVPFASDLDATIPENDIVIVSVPINATEETIAEVAPKMKAGSLLMDFTSIKVKPVEAMQRFAPAGVEILGTHPMFGPTIPTIRGQTVILVPVKERSEKWFPVMRQLFEEGGAHVEITTAAEHDRLVSVVQGLTHFAYISIGTTIDRLDFDIKKSRKFVSPVYSIMLDFVGRILGQNPYLYALIQMENPGVLEVHEAFIEECEELSGLVRAHDEEGFVRKMKAAARKYDDTAHALRRSDKLINSRITEYETILNSVGKVCGFSHVYSGKIHVGTVEKVGPNEVILTKLASKGSAPHIKNKFIKLKLENLRLLSESELREWRKENLVHSVRDISVLIPEGADPEIVLGAVKTNKHLVACQISDIYSGTEGTGSKNKIRETGRLGVTYRITIFGDCHTGSVDAEVTALLCGLGCRVREKNLKLKE
;
A
#
# COMPACT_ATOMS: atom_id res chain seq x y z
N MET A 1 44.01 23.45 11.18
CA MET A 1 44.28 22.49 10.10
C MET A 1 44.11 21.10 10.68
N ASN A 2 42.91 20.53 10.53
CA ASN A 2 42.67 19.11 10.69
C ASN A 2 42.47 18.55 9.28
N PRO A 3 43.10 17.42 8.93
CA PRO A 3 42.97 16.85 7.59
C PRO A 3 41.56 16.29 7.42
N ASP A 4 40.93 16.67 6.30
CA ASP A 4 39.71 16.06 5.76
C ASP A 4 39.91 14.55 5.63
N PRO A 5 38.99 13.70 6.11
CA PRO A 5 39.00 12.30 5.77
C PRO A 5 38.70 12.15 4.28
N GLU A 6 39.61 11.46 3.59
CA GLU A 6 39.63 11.21 2.16
C GLU A 6 38.26 10.81 1.59
N LYS A 7 37.78 11.63 0.64
CA LYS A 7 36.80 11.22 -0.37
C LYS A 7 37.34 10.01 -1.13
N THR A 8 36.92 8.81 -0.74
CA THR A 8 37.24 7.56 -1.43
C THR A 8 36.05 7.10 -2.29
N SER A 9 36.26 7.18 -3.62
CA SER A 9 35.46 6.68 -4.75
C SER A 9 33.99 7.12 -4.92
N SER A 10 33.75 7.82 -6.01
CA SER A 10 32.47 8.36 -6.49
C SER A 10 31.58 7.33 -7.21
N GLY A 11 31.37 6.15 -6.62
CA GLY A 11 30.50 5.09 -7.17
C GLY A 11 29.28 4.83 -6.29
N LYS A 12 28.13 4.54 -6.89
CA LYS A 12 26.96 4.05 -6.13
C LYS A 12 27.22 2.62 -5.65
N THR A 13 26.77 2.30 -4.43
CA THR A 13 26.84 0.95 -3.87
C THR A 13 26.07 -0.05 -4.74
N LYS A 14 26.74 -1.14 -5.13
CA LYS A 14 26.19 -2.19 -6.00
C LYS A 14 25.62 -3.36 -5.18
N VAL A 15 24.40 -3.81 -5.53
CA VAL A 15 23.67 -4.88 -4.85
C VAL A 15 23.31 -5.99 -5.83
N LEU A 16 23.74 -7.22 -5.56
CA LEU A 16 23.30 -8.42 -6.27
C LEU A 16 22.25 -9.15 -5.44
N ILE A 17 21.07 -9.39 -6.01
CA ILE A 17 20.02 -10.20 -5.36
C ILE A 17 19.89 -11.54 -6.08
N LEU A 18 20.36 -12.60 -5.42
CA LEU A 18 20.18 -13.98 -5.83
C LEU A 18 18.77 -14.44 -5.47
N GLY A 19 18.02 -14.96 -6.44
CA GLY A 19 16.58 -15.12 -6.29
C GLY A 19 15.81 -13.80 -6.47
N GLY A 20 16.43 -12.76 -7.03
CA GLY A 20 15.82 -11.46 -7.33
C GLY A 20 14.61 -11.53 -8.27
N THR A 21 14.43 -12.63 -8.99
CA THR A 21 13.24 -12.87 -9.82
C THR A 21 12.05 -13.46 -9.04
N GLY A 22 12.25 -13.91 -7.80
CA GLY A 22 11.19 -14.33 -6.87
C GLY A 22 10.53 -13.15 -6.17
N GLU A 23 9.35 -13.34 -5.59
CA GLU A 23 8.49 -12.23 -5.12
C GLU A 23 9.18 -11.33 -4.07
N MET A 24 9.83 -11.91 -3.06
CA MET A 24 10.61 -11.15 -2.08
C MET A 24 11.83 -10.47 -2.68
N GLY A 25 12.53 -11.16 -3.59
CA GLY A 25 13.65 -10.59 -4.35
C GLY A 25 13.22 -9.34 -5.12
N GLN A 26 12.11 -9.41 -5.87
CA GLN A 26 11.56 -8.28 -6.62
C GLN A 26 11.15 -7.12 -5.71
N TRP A 27 10.61 -7.44 -4.53
CA TRP A 27 10.23 -6.44 -3.52
C TRP A 27 11.46 -5.64 -3.07
N PHE A 28 12.54 -6.33 -2.69
CA PHE A 28 13.77 -5.67 -2.25
C PHE A 28 14.52 -5.01 -3.40
N THR A 29 14.43 -5.52 -4.64
CA THR A 29 14.95 -4.82 -5.81
C THR A 29 14.38 -3.41 -5.92
N ARG A 30 13.07 -3.23 -5.75
CA ARG A 30 12.44 -1.90 -5.75
C ARG A 30 12.92 -1.07 -4.56
N PHE A 31 12.91 -1.64 -3.36
CA PHE A 31 13.33 -0.96 -2.13
C PHE A 31 14.74 -0.36 -2.22
N PHE A 32 15.72 -1.14 -2.67
CA PHE A 32 17.11 -0.69 -2.82
C PHE A 32 17.26 0.32 -3.97
N LYS A 33 16.60 0.08 -5.10
CA LYS A 33 16.64 0.99 -6.26
C LYS A 33 16.08 2.37 -5.93
N GLU A 34 14.97 2.45 -5.21
CA GLU A 34 14.36 3.71 -4.75
C GLU A 34 15.28 4.48 -3.79
N ARG A 35 16.23 3.81 -3.14
CA ARG A 35 17.24 4.37 -2.23
C ARG A 35 18.58 4.65 -2.90
N GLY A 36 18.65 4.57 -4.23
CA GLY A 36 19.81 4.98 -5.00
C GLY A 36 20.89 3.92 -5.20
N TYR A 37 20.64 2.67 -4.80
CA TYR A 37 21.57 1.55 -5.03
C TYR A 37 21.51 1.06 -6.48
N GLU A 38 22.65 0.59 -6.99
CA GLU A 38 22.73 -0.10 -8.28
C GLU A 38 22.40 -1.58 -8.09
N VAL A 39 21.17 -1.96 -8.40
CA VAL A 39 20.70 -3.33 -8.16
C VAL A 39 20.81 -4.17 -9.43
N THR A 40 21.41 -5.35 -9.31
CA THR A 40 21.42 -6.42 -10.31
C THR A 40 20.71 -7.65 -9.73
N VAL A 41 19.95 -8.38 -10.56
CA VAL A 41 19.21 -9.56 -10.10
C VAL A 41 19.63 -10.82 -10.83
N TRP A 42 19.53 -11.95 -10.13
CA TRP A 42 19.67 -13.28 -10.71
C TRP A 42 18.55 -14.20 -10.24
N GLY A 43 18.23 -15.24 -11.02
CA GLY A 43 17.43 -16.35 -10.52
C GLY A 43 17.58 -17.59 -11.39
N LYS A 44 17.63 -18.77 -10.75
CA LYS A 44 17.85 -20.09 -11.36
C LYS A 44 16.97 -20.38 -12.58
N GLY A 45 15.74 -19.86 -12.60
CA GLY A 45 14.80 -20.04 -13.71
C GLY A 45 15.04 -19.15 -14.94
N GLY A 46 16.09 -18.32 -14.97
CA GLY A 46 16.44 -17.50 -16.14
C GLY A 46 15.37 -16.47 -16.53
N LYS A 47 14.55 -16.01 -15.58
CA LYS A 47 13.41 -15.09 -15.80
C LYS A 47 13.85 -13.64 -16.06
N VAL A 48 14.60 -13.43 -17.14
CA VAL A 48 15.18 -12.13 -17.55
C VAL A 48 14.09 -11.05 -17.72
N GLU A 49 12.89 -11.44 -18.13
CA GLU A 49 11.75 -10.54 -18.30
C GLU A 49 11.32 -9.86 -17.01
N VAL A 50 11.56 -10.49 -15.85
CA VAL A 50 11.30 -9.88 -14.52
C VAL A 50 12.27 -8.74 -14.26
N ALA A 51 13.57 -8.94 -14.51
CA ALA A 51 14.59 -7.90 -14.38
C ALA A 51 14.28 -6.70 -15.29
N ARG A 52 13.86 -6.98 -16.54
CA ARG A 52 13.41 -5.95 -17.48
C ARG A 52 12.22 -5.16 -16.95
N LYS A 53 11.20 -5.82 -16.38
CA LYS A 53 10.04 -5.13 -15.78
C LYS A 53 10.43 -4.25 -14.59
N LEU A 54 11.45 -4.65 -13.83
CA LEU A 54 11.99 -3.88 -12.71
C LEU A 54 12.97 -2.78 -13.16
N ASN A 55 13.30 -2.71 -14.45
CA ASN A 55 14.33 -1.82 -15.02
C ASN A 55 15.67 -1.97 -14.28
N VAL A 56 16.15 -3.21 -14.15
CA VAL A 56 17.47 -3.55 -13.58
C VAL A 56 18.18 -4.60 -14.45
N PRO A 57 19.52 -4.66 -14.42
CA PRO A 57 20.27 -5.72 -15.11
C PRO A 57 19.94 -7.12 -14.57
N PHE A 58 19.95 -8.11 -15.45
CA PHE A 58 19.99 -9.52 -15.09
C PHE A 58 21.43 -10.01 -15.17
N ALA A 59 21.93 -10.68 -14.12
CA ALA A 59 23.28 -11.25 -14.11
C ALA A 59 23.31 -12.50 -15.00
N SER A 60 23.70 -12.36 -16.27
CA SER A 60 23.84 -13.50 -17.20
C SER A 60 25.09 -14.33 -16.91
N ASP A 61 26.13 -13.69 -16.37
CA ASP A 61 27.36 -14.32 -15.91
C ASP A 61 27.53 -14.02 -14.42
N LEU A 62 27.22 -15.01 -13.59
CA LEU A 62 27.23 -14.85 -12.14
C LEU A 62 28.67 -14.74 -11.61
N ASP A 63 29.62 -15.44 -12.23
CA ASP A 63 31.03 -15.45 -11.83
C ASP A 63 31.70 -14.10 -12.08
N ALA A 64 31.34 -13.42 -13.18
CA ALA A 64 31.76 -12.05 -13.43
C ALA A 64 31.03 -11.04 -12.53
N THR A 65 29.76 -11.30 -12.17
CA THR A 65 28.94 -10.32 -11.44
C THR A 65 29.23 -10.30 -9.94
N ILE A 66 29.44 -11.45 -9.29
CA ILE A 66 29.63 -11.54 -7.83
C ILE A 66 30.79 -10.65 -7.32
N PRO A 67 32.00 -10.68 -7.92
CA PRO A 67 33.14 -9.90 -7.44
C PRO A 67 32.95 -8.38 -7.56
N GLU A 68 32.04 -7.91 -8.42
CA GLU A 68 31.80 -6.48 -8.61
C GLU A 68 30.90 -5.86 -7.53
N ASN A 69 30.07 -6.67 -6.86
CA ASN A 69 29.00 -6.17 -5.98
C ASN A 69 29.49 -5.95 -4.53
N ASP A 70 29.00 -4.88 -3.91
CA ASP A 70 29.32 -4.52 -2.52
C ASP A 70 28.43 -5.28 -1.53
N ILE A 71 27.20 -5.61 -1.95
CA ILE A 71 26.24 -6.40 -1.16
C ILE A 71 25.73 -7.54 -2.04
N VAL A 72 25.75 -8.76 -1.53
CA VAL A 72 25.12 -9.93 -2.14
C VAL A 72 24.05 -10.46 -1.20
N ILE A 73 22.82 -10.58 -1.71
CA ILE A 73 21.65 -10.99 -0.94
C ILE A 73 21.14 -12.32 -1.46
N VAL A 74 21.04 -13.31 -0.57
CA VAL A 74 20.49 -14.63 -0.84
C VAL A 74 18.99 -14.65 -0.51
N SER A 75 18.17 -14.59 -1.55
CA SER A 75 16.69 -14.60 -1.49
C SER A 75 16.12 -15.80 -2.27
N VAL A 76 16.74 -16.97 -2.09
CA VAL A 76 16.35 -18.25 -2.70
C VAL A 76 15.54 -19.11 -1.69
N PRO A 77 14.84 -20.17 -2.12
CA PRO A 77 14.18 -21.10 -1.20
C PRO A 77 15.13 -21.66 -0.14
N ILE A 78 14.62 -21.91 1.07
CA ILE A 78 15.41 -22.33 2.24
C ILE A 78 16.30 -23.55 1.93
N ASN A 79 15.76 -24.55 1.24
CA ASN A 79 16.49 -25.77 0.87
C ASN A 79 17.58 -25.56 -0.19
N ALA A 80 17.65 -24.40 -0.83
CA ALA A 80 18.70 -24.05 -1.79
C ALA A 80 19.69 -23.04 -1.22
N THR A 81 19.44 -22.50 -0.01
CA THR A 81 20.20 -21.40 0.56
C THR A 81 21.64 -21.78 0.86
N GLU A 82 21.89 -22.89 1.55
CA GLU A 82 23.24 -23.31 1.93
C GLU A 82 24.11 -23.62 0.70
N GLU A 83 23.55 -24.33 -0.29
CA GLU A 83 24.22 -24.62 -1.56
C GLU A 83 24.56 -23.32 -2.32
N THR A 84 23.60 -22.38 -2.40
CA THR A 84 23.82 -21.08 -3.04
C THR A 84 24.92 -20.29 -2.33
N ILE A 85 24.93 -20.28 -0.99
CA ILE A 85 25.98 -19.61 -0.21
C ILE A 85 27.34 -20.26 -0.48
N ALA A 86 27.42 -21.60 -0.49
CA ALA A 86 28.66 -22.32 -0.75
C ALA A 86 29.26 -21.99 -2.13
N GLU A 87 28.42 -21.82 -3.14
CA GLU A 87 28.85 -21.47 -4.49
C GLU A 87 29.31 -20.00 -4.62
N VAL A 88 28.61 -19.09 -3.95
CA VAL A 88 28.73 -17.64 -4.18
C VAL A 88 29.73 -16.99 -3.23
N ALA A 89 29.67 -17.33 -1.95
CA ALA A 89 30.43 -16.63 -0.91
C ALA A 89 31.95 -16.61 -1.16
N PRO A 90 32.60 -17.69 -1.67
CA PRO A 90 34.03 -17.68 -1.96
C PRO A 90 34.46 -16.69 -3.04
N LYS A 91 33.54 -16.25 -3.91
CA LYS A 91 33.81 -15.37 -5.06
C LYS A 91 33.65 -13.88 -4.71
N MET A 92 33.22 -13.56 -3.48
CA MET A 92 32.95 -12.20 -3.05
C MET A 92 34.23 -11.43 -2.72
N LYS A 93 34.25 -10.12 -3.03
CA LYS A 93 35.40 -9.24 -2.74
C LYS A 93 35.49 -8.89 -1.25
N ALA A 94 36.71 -8.64 -0.75
CA ALA A 94 36.89 -8.14 0.60
C ALA A 94 36.20 -6.77 0.81
N GLY A 95 35.67 -6.54 2.00
CA GLY A 95 34.89 -5.35 2.37
C GLY A 95 33.44 -5.34 1.87
N SER A 96 32.99 -6.42 1.20
CA SER A 96 31.59 -6.63 0.80
C SER A 96 30.76 -7.29 1.91
N LEU A 97 29.44 -7.33 1.71
CA LEU A 97 28.45 -7.88 2.62
C LEU A 97 27.71 -9.05 1.99
N LEU A 98 27.64 -10.18 2.70
CA LEU A 98 26.75 -11.29 2.42
C LEU A 98 25.56 -11.27 3.38
N MET A 99 24.35 -11.26 2.83
CA MET A 99 23.10 -11.32 3.60
C MET A 99 22.18 -12.40 3.04
N ASP A 100 21.22 -12.83 3.85
CA ASP A 100 20.13 -13.70 3.40
C ASP A 100 18.77 -13.10 3.81
N PHE A 101 17.69 -13.54 3.15
CA PHE A 101 16.30 -13.21 3.52
C PHE A 101 15.48 -14.46 3.87
N THR A 102 16.12 -15.54 4.32
CA THR A 102 15.40 -16.75 4.67
C THR A 102 14.61 -16.60 5.98
N SER A 103 13.67 -17.50 6.21
CA SER A 103 12.82 -17.48 7.42
C SER A 103 13.42 -18.22 8.62
N ILE A 104 14.58 -18.86 8.46
CA ILE A 104 15.40 -19.46 9.54
C ILE A 104 16.76 -18.80 9.54
N LYS A 105 17.54 -18.84 10.61
CA LYS A 105 18.81 -18.11 10.70
C LYS A 105 20.00 -18.96 11.08
N VAL A 106 19.83 -20.07 11.80
CA VAL A 106 20.96 -20.92 12.22
C VAL A 106 21.73 -21.45 11.00
N LYS A 107 21.10 -22.28 10.16
CA LYS A 107 21.78 -22.89 9.01
C LYS A 107 22.35 -21.86 8.01
N PRO A 108 21.59 -20.82 7.59
CA PRO A 108 22.12 -19.82 6.66
C PRO A 108 23.32 -19.04 7.23
N VAL A 109 23.26 -18.62 8.50
CA VAL A 109 24.36 -17.87 9.13
C VAL A 109 25.59 -18.75 9.33
N GLU A 110 25.42 -20.03 9.66
CA GLU A 110 26.51 -21.00 9.72
C GLU A 110 27.15 -21.23 8.35
N ALA A 111 26.35 -21.39 7.30
CA ALA A 111 26.83 -21.52 5.93
C ALA A 111 27.62 -20.28 5.49
N MET A 112 27.10 -19.07 5.76
CA MET A 112 27.81 -17.83 5.45
C MET A 112 29.15 -17.76 6.17
N GLN A 113 29.20 -18.09 7.46
CA GLN A 113 30.46 -18.09 8.22
C GLN A 113 31.47 -19.10 7.68
N ARG A 114 31.00 -20.27 7.25
CA ARG A 114 31.83 -21.36 6.73
C ARG A 114 32.44 -21.04 5.36
N PHE A 115 31.68 -20.44 4.46
CA PHE A 115 32.08 -20.30 3.05
C PHE A 115 32.55 -18.89 2.68
N ALA A 116 32.15 -17.85 3.40
CA ALA A 116 32.58 -16.49 3.11
C ALA A 116 34.03 -16.23 3.56
N PRO A 117 34.91 -15.71 2.69
CA PRO A 117 36.29 -15.32 3.04
C PRO A 117 36.35 -14.36 4.23
N ALA A 118 37.45 -14.36 4.98
CA ALA A 118 37.60 -13.56 6.21
C ALA A 118 37.31 -12.05 6.03
N GLY A 119 37.61 -11.50 4.85
CA GLY A 119 37.35 -10.09 4.53
C GLY A 119 35.90 -9.76 4.14
N VAL A 120 34.99 -10.74 4.10
CA VAL A 120 33.57 -10.54 3.76
C VAL A 120 32.76 -10.48 5.04
N GLU A 121 31.94 -9.45 5.18
CA GLU A 121 31.01 -9.30 6.29
C GLU A 121 29.72 -10.12 6.07
N ILE A 122 29.07 -10.52 7.16
CA ILE A 122 27.91 -11.39 7.20
C ILE A 122 26.83 -10.73 8.05
N LEU A 123 25.62 -10.65 7.51
CA LEU A 123 24.46 -10.17 8.24
C LEU A 123 23.24 -11.01 7.90
N GLY A 124 22.88 -11.92 8.81
CA GLY A 124 21.64 -12.67 8.70
C GLY A 124 20.45 -11.72 8.78
N THR A 125 19.47 -11.85 7.88
CA THR A 125 18.32 -10.94 7.84
C THR A 125 17.02 -11.70 7.64
N HIS A 126 15.97 -11.30 8.33
CA HIS A 126 14.63 -11.84 8.13
C HIS A 126 13.61 -10.69 8.09
N PRO A 127 13.17 -10.29 6.90
CA PRO A 127 11.99 -9.44 6.76
C PRO A 127 10.76 -10.22 7.25
N MET A 128 10.16 -9.82 8.37
CA MET A 128 9.04 -10.54 9.01
C MET A 128 7.69 -10.27 8.31
N PHE A 129 7.72 -10.04 6.99
CA PHE A 129 6.57 -9.70 6.19
C PHE A 129 6.66 -10.33 4.79
N GLY A 130 5.50 -10.62 4.21
CA GLY A 130 5.40 -11.20 2.86
C GLY A 130 5.46 -10.16 1.74
N PRO A 131 5.63 -10.61 0.48
CA PRO A 131 5.86 -9.73 -0.68
C PRO A 131 4.63 -8.90 -1.08
N THR A 132 3.45 -9.21 -0.52
CA THR A 132 2.20 -8.48 -0.75
C THR A 132 2.14 -7.13 -0.03
N ILE A 133 3.05 -6.88 0.92
CA ILE A 133 3.07 -5.64 1.69
C ILE A 133 3.62 -4.51 0.82
N PRO A 134 2.94 -3.34 0.72
CA PRO A 134 3.34 -2.29 -0.23
C PRO A 134 4.57 -1.48 0.22
N THR A 135 4.89 -1.46 1.52
CA THR A 135 5.97 -0.64 2.08
C THR A 135 6.58 -1.28 3.33
N ILE A 136 7.87 -1.03 3.59
CA ILE A 136 8.55 -1.50 4.82
C ILE A 136 8.04 -0.80 6.08
N ARG A 137 7.36 0.34 5.92
CA ARG A 137 6.93 1.17 7.04
C ARG A 137 6.01 0.39 7.98
N GLY A 138 6.37 0.40 9.26
CA GLY A 138 5.68 -0.31 10.34
C GLY A 138 5.90 -1.83 10.33
N GLN A 139 6.67 -2.37 9.37
CA GLN A 139 7.02 -3.79 9.33
C GLN A 139 8.26 -4.06 10.20
N THR A 140 8.37 -5.29 10.71
CA THR A 140 9.54 -5.73 11.45
C THR A 140 10.58 -6.35 10.52
N VAL A 141 11.85 -5.99 10.71
CA VAL A 141 12.99 -6.66 10.08
C VAL A 141 13.94 -7.10 11.19
N ILE A 142 14.24 -8.40 11.23
CA ILE A 142 15.18 -8.94 12.20
C ILE A 142 16.57 -9.00 11.58
N LEU A 143 17.57 -8.51 12.30
CA LEU A 143 18.98 -8.56 11.96
C LEU A 143 19.73 -9.47 12.93
N VAL A 144 20.59 -10.32 12.36
CA VAL A 144 21.47 -11.26 13.08
C VAL A 144 22.92 -10.92 12.70
N PRO A 145 23.54 -9.92 13.35
CA PRO A 145 24.93 -9.56 13.10
C PRO A 145 25.87 -10.69 13.55
N VAL A 146 26.88 -10.98 12.74
CA VAL A 146 27.96 -11.92 13.10
C VAL A 146 29.10 -11.13 13.71
N LYS A 147 29.45 -11.47 14.96
CA LYS A 147 30.54 -10.82 15.70
C LYS A 147 31.84 -10.84 14.88
N GLU A 148 32.57 -9.72 14.87
CA GLU A 148 33.84 -9.54 14.15
C GLU A 148 33.73 -9.65 12.62
N ARG A 149 32.51 -9.77 12.09
CA ARG A 149 32.23 -9.90 10.65
C ARG A 149 31.03 -9.06 10.25
N SER A 150 30.74 -7.95 10.93
CA SER A 150 29.59 -7.11 10.56
C SER A 150 29.75 -5.64 10.94
N GLU A 151 30.93 -5.15 11.34
CA GLU A 151 31.07 -3.80 11.89
C GLU A 151 30.78 -2.69 10.89
N LYS A 152 31.14 -2.86 9.60
CA LYS A 152 30.93 -1.84 8.57
C LYS A 152 29.47 -1.78 8.15
N TRP A 153 28.87 -2.93 7.83
CA TRP A 153 27.61 -2.97 7.11
C TRP A 153 26.38 -3.07 8.00
N PHE A 154 26.50 -3.64 9.20
CA PHE A 154 25.40 -3.66 10.16
C PHE A 154 24.79 -2.27 10.42
N PRO A 155 25.55 -1.21 10.79
CA PRO A 155 24.97 0.10 11.03
C PRO A 155 24.32 0.70 9.78
N VAL A 156 24.92 0.48 8.60
CA VAL A 156 24.38 0.95 7.31
C VAL A 156 23.03 0.30 7.01
N MET A 157 22.93 -1.03 7.13
CA MET A 157 21.70 -1.77 6.84
C MET A 157 20.61 -1.50 7.87
N ARG A 158 20.98 -1.39 9.15
CA ARG A 158 20.07 -0.99 10.21
C ARG A 158 19.45 0.38 9.92
N GLN A 159 20.29 1.39 9.67
CA GLN A 159 19.82 2.74 9.35
C GLN A 159 18.94 2.74 8.10
N LEU A 160 19.32 2.00 7.06
CA LEU A 160 18.55 1.89 5.81
C LEU A 160 17.11 1.40 6.04
N PHE A 161 16.94 0.39 6.88
CA PHE A 161 15.63 -0.17 7.20
C PHE A 161 14.84 0.76 8.15
N GLU A 162 15.48 1.31 9.18
CA GLU A 162 14.86 2.27 10.11
C GLU A 162 14.40 3.56 9.40
N GLU A 163 15.19 4.12 8.48
CA GLU A 163 14.81 5.27 7.65
C GLU A 163 13.66 4.94 6.70
N GLY A 164 13.54 3.68 6.28
CA GLY A 164 12.35 3.17 5.59
C GLY A 164 11.10 3.10 6.47
N GLY A 165 11.26 3.23 7.79
CA GLY A 165 10.21 3.13 8.79
C GLY A 165 9.98 1.71 9.30
N ALA A 166 10.92 0.79 9.10
CA ALA A 166 10.86 -0.54 9.69
C ALA A 166 11.17 -0.49 11.19
N HIS A 167 10.58 -1.40 11.96
CA HIS A 167 11.04 -1.73 13.30
C HIS A 167 12.16 -2.76 13.18
N VAL A 168 13.40 -2.36 13.48
CA VAL A 168 14.56 -3.25 13.39
C VAL A 168 14.81 -3.90 14.74
N GLU A 169 14.74 -5.22 14.77
CA GLU A 169 15.05 -6.04 15.95
C GLU A 169 16.38 -6.76 15.76
N ILE A 170 17.15 -6.90 16.84
CA ILE A 170 18.50 -7.48 16.79
C ILE A 170 18.53 -8.70 17.71
N THR A 171 18.98 -9.83 17.20
CA THR A 171 19.06 -11.08 17.97
C THR A 171 20.17 -12.00 17.45
N THR A 172 20.36 -13.14 18.10
CA THR A 172 21.24 -14.21 17.63
C THR A 172 20.49 -15.17 16.71
N ALA A 173 21.20 -15.94 15.89
CA ALA A 173 20.57 -16.93 15.01
C ALA A 173 19.77 -17.98 15.80
N ALA A 174 20.32 -18.45 16.92
CA ALA A 174 19.68 -19.44 17.79
C ALA A 174 18.42 -18.90 18.47
N GLU A 175 18.48 -17.68 19.02
CA GLU A 175 17.33 -17.05 19.66
C GLU A 175 16.24 -16.69 18.63
N HIS A 176 16.64 -16.24 17.42
CA HIS A 176 15.71 -16.06 16.31
C HIS A 176 14.93 -17.34 16.00
N ASP A 177 15.61 -18.45 15.72
CA ASP A 177 14.95 -19.69 15.32
C ASP A 177 14.08 -20.26 16.44
N ARG A 178 14.52 -20.12 17.70
CA ARG A 178 13.71 -20.45 18.88
C ARG A 178 12.42 -19.64 18.91
N LEU A 179 12.48 -18.31 18.79
CA LEU A 179 11.28 -17.46 18.80
C LEU A 179 10.37 -17.74 17.59
N VAL A 180 10.96 -17.90 16.41
CA VAL A 180 10.24 -18.17 15.16
C VAL A 180 9.58 -19.55 15.15
N SER A 181 10.10 -20.53 15.88
CA SER A 181 9.43 -21.82 16.07
C SER A 181 8.03 -21.67 16.69
N VAL A 182 7.85 -20.67 17.57
CA VAL A 182 6.54 -20.33 18.12
C VAL A 182 5.81 -19.35 17.22
N VAL A 183 6.44 -18.22 16.86
CA VAL A 183 5.77 -17.14 16.12
C VAL A 183 5.26 -17.60 14.75
N GLN A 184 6.07 -18.35 14.01
CA GLN A 184 5.72 -18.89 12.69
C GLN A 184 5.42 -20.39 12.75
N GLY A 185 6.24 -21.20 13.43
CA GLY A 185 6.05 -22.66 13.48
C GLY A 185 4.67 -23.04 14.01
N LEU A 186 4.36 -22.67 15.26
CA LEU A 186 3.06 -22.91 15.88
C LEU A 186 1.91 -22.28 15.08
N THR A 187 2.01 -20.99 14.77
CA THR A 187 0.91 -20.22 14.16
C THR A 187 0.54 -20.78 12.79
N HIS A 188 1.54 -21.07 11.96
CA HIS A 188 1.30 -21.66 10.64
C HIS A 188 0.74 -23.06 10.76
N PHE A 189 1.31 -23.89 11.65
CA PHE A 189 0.84 -25.26 11.86
C PHE A 189 -0.63 -25.29 12.33
N ALA A 190 -1.00 -24.42 13.26
CA ALA A 190 -2.37 -24.29 13.73
C ALA A 190 -3.34 -23.86 12.61
N TYR A 191 -3.00 -22.81 11.84
CA TYR A 191 -3.87 -22.36 10.74
C TYR A 191 -3.97 -23.37 9.59
N ILE A 192 -2.87 -24.04 9.24
CA ILE A 192 -2.89 -25.12 8.25
C ILE A 192 -3.76 -26.28 8.76
N SER A 193 -3.64 -26.64 10.04
CA SER A 193 -4.45 -27.70 10.67
C SER A 193 -5.94 -27.36 10.68
N ILE A 194 -6.32 -26.10 10.92
CA ILE A 194 -7.72 -25.66 10.76
C ILE A 194 -8.18 -25.86 9.31
N GLY A 195 -7.35 -25.46 8.34
CA GLY A 195 -7.63 -25.63 6.91
C GLY A 195 -7.83 -27.09 6.49
N THR A 196 -6.92 -27.97 6.87
CA THR A 196 -7.00 -29.41 6.56
C THR A 196 -8.12 -30.10 7.31
N THR A 197 -8.49 -29.63 8.51
CA THR A 197 -9.66 -30.12 9.24
C THR A 197 -10.97 -29.74 8.55
N ILE A 198 -11.09 -28.50 8.05
CA ILE A 198 -12.24 -28.04 7.26
C ILE A 198 -12.41 -28.92 6.02
N ASP A 199 -11.32 -29.21 5.30
CA ASP A 199 -11.30 -30.09 4.14
C ASP A 199 -11.74 -31.51 4.50
N ARG A 200 -11.18 -32.08 5.58
CA ARG A 200 -11.54 -33.40 6.10
C ARG A 200 -13.02 -33.53 6.48
N LEU A 201 -13.63 -32.45 6.97
CA LEU A 201 -15.04 -32.40 7.35
C LEU A 201 -15.99 -32.12 6.17
N ASP A 202 -15.46 -31.94 4.95
CA ASP A 202 -16.23 -31.50 3.77
C ASP A 202 -17.09 -30.25 4.06
N PHE A 203 -16.52 -29.31 4.82
CA PHE A 203 -17.28 -28.16 5.32
C PHE A 203 -17.29 -27.01 4.29
N ASP A 204 -18.51 -26.60 3.88
CA ASP A 204 -18.69 -25.52 2.90
C ASP A 204 -18.45 -24.13 3.51
N ILE A 205 -17.23 -23.61 3.31
CA ILE A 205 -16.80 -22.28 3.75
C ILE A 205 -17.63 -21.15 3.11
N LYS A 206 -18.15 -21.33 1.89
CA LYS A 206 -18.98 -20.29 1.26
C LYS A 206 -20.33 -20.20 1.95
N LYS A 207 -20.90 -21.33 2.40
CA LYS A 207 -22.11 -21.33 3.22
C LYS A 207 -21.84 -20.79 4.62
N SER A 208 -20.73 -21.17 5.27
CA SER A 208 -20.41 -20.73 6.63
C SER A 208 -20.32 -19.22 6.76
N ARG A 209 -19.84 -18.52 5.72
CA ARG A 209 -19.77 -17.05 5.67
C ARG A 209 -21.14 -16.36 5.82
N LYS A 210 -22.26 -17.06 5.65
CA LYS A 210 -23.61 -16.55 5.92
C LYS A 210 -24.04 -16.63 7.39
N PHE A 211 -23.32 -17.41 8.20
CA PHE A 211 -23.67 -17.73 9.59
C PHE A 211 -22.67 -17.14 10.61
N VAL A 212 -21.70 -16.36 10.15
CA VAL A 212 -20.61 -15.85 10.97
C VAL A 212 -20.63 -14.33 11.08
N SER A 213 -20.28 -13.80 12.24
CA SER A 213 -20.04 -12.37 12.43
C SER A 213 -18.72 -11.93 11.77
N PRO A 214 -18.47 -10.61 11.61
CA PRO A 214 -17.25 -10.13 10.96
C PRO A 214 -15.95 -10.67 11.54
N VAL A 215 -15.87 -10.87 12.86
CA VAL A 215 -14.66 -11.41 13.53
C VAL A 215 -14.32 -12.83 13.06
N TYR A 216 -15.31 -13.72 12.98
CA TYR A 216 -15.11 -15.09 12.50
C TYR A 216 -14.78 -15.13 11.00
N SER A 217 -15.37 -14.23 10.21
CA SER A 217 -14.99 -14.06 8.80
C SER A 217 -13.51 -13.66 8.66
N ILE A 218 -13.03 -12.72 9.50
CA ILE A 218 -11.63 -12.31 9.54
C ILE A 218 -10.71 -13.47 9.97
N MET A 219 -11.12 -14.28 10.96
CA MET A 219 -10.36 -15.47 11.37
C MET A 219 -10.21 -16.48 10.21
N LEU A 220 -11.29 -16.75 9.46
CA LEU A 220 -11.23 -17.58 8.26
C LEU A 220 -10.41 -16.95 7.13
N ASP A 221 -10.40 -15.61 7.02
CA ASP A 221 -9.55 -14.90 6.07
C ASP A 221 -8.05 -15.08 6.41
N PHE A 222 -7.68 -15.16 7.69
CA PHE A 222 -6.30 -15.48 8.10
C PHE A 222 -5.91 -16.92 7.77
N VAL A 223 -6.80 -17.89 7.98
CA VAL A 223 -6.58 -19.28 7.53
C VAL A 223 -6.38 -19.32 6.02
N GLY A 224 -7.29 -18.71 5.25
CA GLY A 224 -7.19 -18.62 3.79
C GLY A 224 -5.94 -17.88 3.32
N ARG A 225 -5.50 -16.83 4.03
CA ARG A 225 -4.26 -16.09 3.74
C ARG A 225 -3.04 -17.00 3.80
N ILE A 226 -2.94 -17.86 4.81
CA ILE A 226 -1.82 -18.80 4.97
C ILE A 226 -1.87 -19.87 3.88
N LEU A 227 -3.04 -20.50 3.68
CA LEU A 227 -3.23 -21.55 2.67
C LEU A 227 -3.02 -21.06 1.22
N GLY A 228 -3.23 -19.77 0.98
CA GLY A 228 -3.06 -19.14 -0.33
C GLY A 228 -1.61 -18.75 -0.67
N GLN A 229 -0.65 -18.94 0.24
CA GLN A 229 0.76 -18.70 -0.04
C GLN A 229 1.46 -19.92 -0.68
N ASN A 230 2.76 -19.80 -0.99
CA ASN A 230 3.57 -20.90 -1.49
C ASN A 230 3.70 -22.04 -0.44
N PRO A 231 3.10 -23.23 -0.64
CA PRO A 231 3.10 -24.30 0.35
C PRO A 231 4.51 -24.82 0.67
N TYR A 232 5.44 -24.79 -0.29
CA TYR A 232 6.82 -25.23 -0.06
C TYR A 232 7.57 -24.34 0.92
N LEU A 233 7.30 -23.03 0.93
CA LEU A 233 7.90 -22.13 1.93
C LEU A 233 7.48 -22.54 3.35
N TYR A 234 6.19 -22.80 3.54
CA TYR A 234 5.65 -23.19 4.84
C TYR A 234 6.19 -24.55 5.25
N ALA A 235 6.22 -25.54 4.35
CA ALA A 235 6.81 -26.84 4.62
C ALA A 235 8.26 -26.73 5.10
N LEU A 236 9.08 -25.93 4.40
CA LEU A 236 10.49 -25.75 4.75
C LEU A 236 10.66 -25.02 6.09
N ILE A 237 9.82 -24.04 6.42
CA ILE A 237 9.84 -23.42 7.75
C ILE A 237 9.57 -24.46 8.84
N GLN A 238 8.59 -25.35 8.62
CA GLN A 238 8.26 -26.39 9.60
C GLN A 238 9.34 -27.46 9.73
N MET A 239 9.98 -27.85 8.63
CA MET A 239 10.95 -28.95 8.63
C MET A 239 12.38 -28.53 8.96
N GLU A 240 12.76 -27.29 8.66
CA GLU A 240 14.16 -26.85 8.78
C GLU A 240 14.46 -26.09 10.07
N ASN A 241 13.45 -25.59 10.78
CA ASN A 241 13.63 -24.95 12.07
C ASN A 241 13.69 -26.01 13.19
N PRO A 242 14.79 -26.13 13.94
CA PRO A 242 14.99 -27.20 14.92
C PRO A 242 14.03 -27.14 16.11
N GLY A 243 13.44 -25.98 16.43
CA GLY A 243 12.51 -25.83 17.54
C GLY A 243 11.07 -26.23 17.23
N VAL A 244 10.75 -26.54 15.97
CA VAL A 244 9.34 -26.72 15.55
C VAL A 244 8.73 -28.01 16.11
N LEU A 245 9.48 -29.10 16.23
CA LEU A 245 8.94 -30.37 16.71
C LEU A 245 8.46 -30.28 18.15
N GLU A 246 9.24 -29.66 19.05
CA GLU A 246 8.84 -29.43 20.45
C GLU A 246 7.53 -28.63 20.53
N VAL A 247 7.39 -27.62 19.67
CA VAL A 247 6.20 -26.77 19.59
C VAL A 247 4.99 -27.53 19.04
N HIS A 248 5.18 -28.43 18.09
CA HIS A 248 4.11 -29.28 17.55
C HIS A 248 3.60 -30.26 18.60
N GLU A 249 4.52 -30.95 19.29
CA GLU A 249 4.18 -31.90 20.36
C GLU A 249 3.35 -31.21 21.44
N ALA A 250 3.83 -30.07 21.96
CA ALA A 250 3.11 -29.30 22.97
C ALA A 250 1.71 -28.85 22.47
N PHE A 251 1.57 -28.42 21.21
CA PHE A 251 0.28 -28.00 20.66
C PHE A 251 -0.71 -29.17 20.54
N ILE A 252 -0.24 -30.34 20.10
CA ILE A 252 -1.07 -31.54 19.93
C ILE A 252 -1.55 -32.03 21.30
N GLU A 253 -0.64 -32.12 22.28
CA GLU A 253 -0.99 -32.51 23.66
C GLU A 253 -2.05 -31.56 24.25
N GLU A 254 -1.88 -30.25 24.08
CA GLU A 254 -2.86 -29.26 24.54
C GLU A 254 -4.23 -29.40 23.85
N CYS A 255 -4.26 -29.73 22.56
CA CYS A 255 -5.50 -30.04 21.83
C CYS A 255 -6.19 -31.31 22.36
N GLU A 256 -5.43 -32.37 22.63
CA GLU A 256 -5.95 -33.62 23.16
C GLU A 256 -6.51 -33.45 24.57
N GLU A 257 -5.80 -32.72 25.43
CA GLU A 257 -6.26 -32.39 26.79
C GLU A 257 -7.58 -31.60 26.75
N LEU A 258 -7.65 -30.53 25.95
CA LEU A 258 -8.88 -29.74 25.80
C LEU A 258 -10.04 -30.60 25.27
N SER A 259 -9.78 -31.49 24.30
CA SER A 259 -10.78 -32.44 23.81
C SER A 259 -11.24 -33.41 24.90
N GLY A 260 -10.31 -33.88 25.74
CA GLY A 260 -10.59 -34.72 26.91
C GLY A 260 -11.53 -34.04 27.91
N LEU A 261 -11.27 -32.79 28.26
CA LEU A 261 -12.12 -31.99 29.16
C LEU A 261 -13.55 -31.85 28.59
N VAL A 262 -13.68 -31.58 27.29
CA VAL A 262 -14.99 -31.48 26.62
C VAL A 262 -15.73 -32.82 26.65
N ARG A 263 -15.03 -33.94 26.38
CA ARG A 263 -15.63 -35.29 26.42
C ARG A 263 -16.12 -35.66 27.82
N ALA A 264 -15.39 -35.24 28.85
CA ALA A 264 -15.75 -35.46 30.25
C ALA A 264 -16.82 -34.49 30.78
N HIS A 265 -17.24 -33.50 29.98
CA HIS A 265 -18.07 -32.37 30.43
C HIS A 265 -17.47 -31.63 31.65
N ASP A 266 -16.14 -31.57 31.77
CA ASP A 266 -15.45 -30.84 32.86
C ASP A 266 -15.33 -29.35 32.53
N GLU A 267 -16.42 -28.62 32.78
CA GLU A 267 -16.47 -27.16 32.59
C GLU A 267 -15.40 -26.44 33.41
N GLU A 268 -15.24 -26.80 34.69
CA GLU A 268 -14.30 -26.10 35.55
C GLU A 268 -12.85 -26.33 35.11
N GLY A 269 -12.50 -27.56 34.70
CA GLY A 269 -11.19 -27.88 34.14
C GLY A 269 -10.89 -27.05 32.90
N PHE A 270 -11.86 -26.94 31.98
CA PHE A 270 -11.74 -26.12 30.79
C PHE A 270 -11.52 -24.63 31.16
N VAL A 271 -12.34 -24.09 32.06
CA VAL A 271 -12.24 -22.69 32.53
C VAL A 271 -10.90 -22.43 33.21
N ARG A 272 -10.40 -23.35 34.05
CA ARG A 272 -9.09 -23.23 34.70
C ARG A 272 -7.96 -23.16 33.68
N LYS A 273 -7.97 -24.04 32.67
CA LYS A 273 -6.95 -24.08 31.62
C LYS A 273 -6.97 -22.80 30.78
N MET A 274 -8.15 -22.33 30.37
CA MET A 274 -8.31 -21.07 29.64
C MET A 274 -7.80 -19.86 30.45
N LYS A 275 -8.14 -19.76 31.75
CA LYS A 275 -7.65 -18.67 32.62
C LYS A 275 -6.13 -18.73 32.81
N ALA A 276 -5.54 -19.93 32.90
CA ALA A 276 -4.10 -20.09 32.98
C ALA A 276 -3.40 -19.58 31.71
N ALA A 277 -3.90 -19.95 30.53
CA ALA A 277 -3.39 -19.45 29.26
C ALA A 277 -3.51 -17.92 29.13
N ALA A 278 -4.66 -17.35 29.53
CA ALA A 278 -4.89 -15.91 29.51
C ALA A 278 -3.90 -15.13 30.39
N ARG A 279 -3.49 -15.68 31.55
CA ARG A 279 -2.47 -15.07 32.42
C ARG A 279 -1.08 -15.07 31.76
N LYS A 280 -0.71 -16.15 31.08
CA LYS A 280 0.60 -16.24 30.40
C LYS A 280 0.68 -15.35 29.16
N TYR A 281 -0.45 -15.12 28.49
CA TYR A 281 -0.53 -14.22 27.34
C TYR A 281 -0.33 -12.74 27.71
N ASP A 282 -0.60 -12.36 28.96
CA ASP A 282 -0.33 -11.05 29.62
C ASP A 282 -0.91 -9.80 28.91
N ASP A 283 -1.66 -9.96 27.82
CA ASP A 283 -2.18 -8.83 27.02
C ASP A 283 -3.55 -9.06 26.38
N THR A 284 -4.40 -9.89 27.00
CA THR A 284 -5.70 -10.28 26.42
C THR A 284 -6.66 -9.09 26.25
N ALA A 285 -6.65 -8.13 27.18
CA ALA A 285 -7.51 -6.96 27.13
C ALA A 285 -7.14 -5.99 25.98
N HIS A 286 -5.85 -5.77 25.71
CA HIS A 286 -5.48 -4.98 24.53
C HIS A 286 -5.62 -5.77 23.25
N ALA A 287 -5.41 -7.10 23.26
CA ALA A 287 -5.68 -7.94 22.10
C ALA A 287 -7.12 -7.76 21.61
N LEU A 288 -8.09 -7.80 22.54
CA LEU A 288 -9.51 -7.51 22.24
C LEU A 288 -9.70 -6.10 21.66
N ARG A 289 -9.16 -5.06 22.29
CA ARG A 289 -9.27 -3.68 21.79
C ARG A 289 -8.65 -3.49 20.40
N ARG A 290 -7.51 -4.13 20.14
CA ARG A 290 -6.84 -4.09 18.83
C ARG A 290 -7.67 -4.79 17.76
N SER A 291 -8.24 -5.96 18.06
CA SER A 291 -9.12 -6.65 17.12
C SER A 291 -10.42 -5.89 16.87
N ASP A 292 -11.02 -5.28 17.90
CA ASP A 292 -12.24 -4.48 17.76
C ASP A 292 -11.98 -3.27 16.87
N LYS A 293 -10.84 -2.59 17.03
CA LYS A 293 -10.46 -1.48 16.16
C LYS A 293 -10.37 -1.91 14.69
N LEU A 294 -9.80 -3.07 14.40
CA LEU A 294 -9.72 -3.63 13.05
C LEU A 294 -11.11 -3.94 12.48
N ILE A 295 -11.96 -4.61 13.28
CA ILE A 295 -13.32 -4.97 12.89
C ILE A 295 -14.14 -3.70 12.60
N ASN A 296 -14.11 -2.73 13.52
CA ASN A 296 -14.85 -1.49 13.40
C ASN A 296 -14.36 -0.65 12.22
N SER A 297 -13.06 -0.63 11.92
CA SER A 297 -12.55 0.05 10.72
C SER A 297 -13.17 -0.51 9.43
N ARG A 298 -13.34 -1.84 9.33
CA ARG A 298 -13.99 -2.49 8.20
C ARG A 298 -15.48 -2.13 8.12
N ILE A 299 -16.15 -2.07 9.26
CA ILE A 299 -17.57 -1.67 9.35
C ILE A 299 -17.73 -0.21 8.90
N THR A 300 -16.92 0.71 9.42
CA THR A 300 -16.98 2.13 9.06
C THR A 300 -16.67 2.37 7.57
N GLU A 301 -15.71 1.66 6.99
CA GLU A 301 -15.44 1.72 5.55
C GLU A 301 -16.68 1.28 4.74
N TYR A 302 -17.29 0.15 5.12
CA TYR A 302 -18.50 -0.35 4.48
C TYR A 302 -19.67 0.65 4.58
N GLU A 303 -19.92 1.20 5.77
CA GLU A 303 -20.96 2.20 6.00
C GLU A 303 -20.71 3.48 5.18
N THR A 304 -19.46 3.91 5.07
CA THR A 304 -19.08 5.08 4.25
C THR A 304 -19.44 4.85 2.78
N ILE A 305 -19.16 3.65 2.26
CA ILE A 305 -19.50 3.28 0.88
C ILE A 305 -21.02 3.16 0.71
N LEU A 306 -21.73 2.58 1.68
CA LEU A 306 -23.18 2.46 1.67
C LEU A 306 -23.88 3.82 1.69
N ASN A 307 -23.42 4.75 2.52
CA ASN A 307 -23.92 6.13 2.60
C ASN A 307 -23.57 6.98 1.36
N SER A 308 -22.82 6.40 0.43
CA SER A 308 -22.47 7.01 -0.86
C SER A 308 -23.38 6.59 -2.01
N VAL A 309 -24.38 5.73 -1.78
CA VAL A 309 -25.39 5.40 -2.79
C VAL A 309 -26.07 6.68 -3.32
N GLY A 310 -26.17 6.78 -4.65
CA GLY A 310 -26.65 7.95 -5.38
C GLY A 310 -25.60 9.05 -5.60
N LYS A 311 -24.40 8.94 -5.02
CA LYS A 311 -23.31 9.93 -5.17
C LYS A 311 -22.23 9.43 -6.13
N VAL A 312 -21.54 10.38 -6.76
CA VAL A 312 -20.36 10.08 -7.60
C VAL A 312 -19.16 9.85 -6.70
N CYS A 313 -18.59 8.65 -6.77
CA CYS A 313 -17.42 8.23 -6.01
C CYS A 313 -16.33 7.69 -6.93
N GLY A 314 -15.10 7.66 -6.41
CA GLY A 314 -13.97 7.01 -7.06
C GLY A 314 -13.44 5.86 -6.20
N PHE A 315 -13.11 4.74 -6.83
CA PHE A 315 -12.52 3.58 -6.18
C PHE A 315 -11.21 3.24 -6.88
N SER A 316 -10.14 3.09 -6.11
CA SER A 316 -8.84 2.61 -6.60
C SER A 316 -8.64 1.15 -6.24
N HIS A 317 -8.20 0.34 -7.20
CA HIS A 317 -7.79 -1.03 -6.91
C HIS A 317 -6.48 -1.07 -6.15
N VAL A 318 -6.46 -1.70 -4.97
CA VAL A 318 -5.31 -1.74 -4.06
C VAL A 318 -4.05 -2.31 -4.72
N TYR A 319 -4.20 -3.34 -5.57
CA TYR A 319 -3.06 -4.02 -6.20
C TYR A 319 -2.67 -3.47 -7.58
N SER A 320 -3.64 -3.05 -8.39
CA SER A 320 -3.36 -2.60 -9.77
C SER A 320 -3.28 -1.09 -9.92
N GLY A 321 -3.68 -0.32 -8.89
CA GLY A 321 -3.81 1.14 -8.95
C GLY A 321 -4.92 1.64 -9.87
N LYS A 322 -5.64 0.75 -10.56
CA LYS A 322 -6.68 1.12 -11.52
C LYS A 322 -7.84 1.84 -10.83
N ILE A 323 -8.19 3.02 -11.35
CA ILE A 323 -9.26 3.85 -10.80
C ILE A 323 -10.56 3.65 -11.57
N HIS A 324 -11.65 3.54 -10.82
CA HIS A 324 -13.03 3.45 -11.30
C HIS A 324 -13.85 4.58 -10.68
N VAL A 325 -14.38 5.48 -11.52
CA VAL A 325 -15.22 6.59 -11.08
C VAL A 325 -16.62 6.46 -11.66
N GLY A 326 -17.63 6.67 -10.82
CA GLY A 326 -19.04 6.52 -11.20
C GLY A 326 -20.00 6.82 -10.07
N THR A 327 -21.29 6.87 -10.38
CA THR A 327 -22.35 6.98 -9.38
C THR A 327 -22.56 5.62 -8.71
N VAL A 328 -22.56 5.57 -7.38
CA VAL A 328 -22.83 4.34 -6.63
C VAL A 328 -24.31 4.00 -6.72
N GLU A 329 -24.64 2.87 -7.33
CA GLU A 329 -26.03 2.43 -7.54
C GLU A 329 -26.49 1.51 -6.42
N LYS A 330 -25.62 0.58 -6.02
CA LYS A 330 -25.93 -0.44 -5.04
C LYS A 330 -24.66 -0.91 -4.35
N VAL A 331 -24.79 -1.17 -3.05
CA VAL A 331 -23.74 -1.79 -2.24
C VAL A 331 -24.31 -3.10 -1.70
N GLY A 332 -23.69 -4.21 -2.06
CA GLY A 332 -23.96 -5.53 -1.50
C GLY A 332 -22.97 -5.87 -0.38
N PRO A 333 -23.02 -7.08 0.21
CA PRO A 333 -22.12 -7.45 1.30
C PRO A 333 -20.63 -7.45 0.93
N ASN A 334 -20.29 -7.82 -0.31
CA ASN A 334 -18.91 -7.96 -0.79
C ASN A 334 -18.64 -7.20 -2.09
N GLU A 335 -19.59 -6.38 -2.55
CA GLU A 335 -19.52 -5.75 -3.87
C GLU A 335 -20.18 -4.37 -3.89
N VAL A 336 -19.68 -3.53 -4.79
CA VAL A 336 -20.29 -2.24 -5.13
C VAL A 336 -20.56 -2.19 -6.63
N ILE A 337 -21.73 -1.66 -7.00
CA ILE A 337 -22.15 -1.46 -8.38
C ILE A 337 -22.12 0.03 -8.67
N LEU A 338 -21.38 0.41 -9.72
CA LEU A 338 -21.24 1.78 -10.17
C LEU A 338 -21.82 1.95 -11.57
N THR A 339 -22.53 3.06 -11.81
CA THR A 339 -22.74 3.57 -13.16
C THR A 339 -21.52 4.39 -13.56
N LYS A 340 -20.75 3.92 -14.56
CA LYS A 340 -19.48 4.55 -14.92
C LYS A 340 -19.68 5.98 -15.42
N LEU A 341 -18.84 6.89 -14.92
CA LEU A 341 -18.80 8.26 -15.42
C LEU A 341 -18.09 8.31 -16.78
N ALA A 342 -18.63 9.08 -17.72
CA ALA A 342 -18.04 9.24 -19.05
C ALA A 342 -16.76 10.10 -18.97
N SER A 343 -15.63 9.56 -19.42
CA SER A 343 -14.33 10.26 -19.47
C SER A 343 -13.95 10.66 -20.90
N LYS A 344 -12.95 11.54 -21.05
CA LYS A 344 -12.30 11.87 -22.33
C LYS A 344 -11.99 10.59 -23.13
N GLY A 345 -12.39 10.55 -24.40
CA GLY A 345 -12.18 9.40 -25.28
C GLY A 345 -13.12 8.20 -25.08
N SER A 346 -14.13 8.30 -24.19
CA SER A 346 -15.14 7.25 -24.04
C SER A 346 -16.12 7.25 -25.23
N ALA A 347 -16.34 6.08 -25.84
CA ALA A 347 -17.35 5.91 -26.89
C ALA A 347 -18.77 6.28 -26.38
N PRO A 348 -19.66 6.82 -27.23
CA PRO A 348 -21.00 7.30 -26.83
C PRO A 348 -21.84 6.26 -26.06
N HIS A 349 -21.62 4.97 -26.32
CA HIS A 349 -22.32 3.84 -25.71
C HIS A 349 -21.87 3.52 -24.26
N ILE A 350 -20.88 4.22 -23.71
CA ILE A 350 -20.38 4.00 -22.33
C ILE A 350 -21.21 4.76 -21.29
N LYS A 351 -22.02 5.75 -21.70
CA LYS A 351 -23.04 6.36 -20.84
C LYS A 351 -24.01 5.24 -20.42
N ASN A 352 -24.01 4.88 -19.14
CA ASN A 352 -24.82 3.82 -18.51
C ASN A 352 -24.19 2.41 -18.42
N LYS A 353 -22.87 2.26 -18.60
CA LYS A 353 -22.23 0.96 -18.31
C LYS A 353 -22.14 0.74 -16.79
N PHE A 354 -22.87 -0.24 -16.29
CA PHE A 354 -22.72 -0.74 -14.92
C PHE A 354 -21.40 -1.50 -14.77
N ILE A 355 -20.70 -1.25 -13.68
CA ILE A 355 -19.50 -1.97 -13.28
C ILE A 355 -19.71 -2.51 -11.89
N LYS A 356 -19.55 -3.82 -11.75
CA LYS A 356 -19.55 -4.52 -10.46
C LYS A 356 -18.10 -4.70 -10.01
N LEU A 357 -17.78 -4.19 -8.83
CA LEU A 357 -16.45 -4.27 -8.22
C LEU A 357 -16.53 -5.00 -6.89
N LYS A 358 -15.50 -5.80 -6.57
CA LYS A 358 -15.39 -6.50 -5.28
C LYS A 358 -14.78 -5.57 -4.23
N LEU A 359 -15.43 -5.40 -3.09
CA LEU A 359 -15.01 -4.48 -2.03
C LEU A 359 -13.62 -4.82 -1.47
N GLU A 360 -13.28 -6.11 -1.37
CA GLU A 360 -12.00 -6.59 -0.80
C GLU A 360 -10.73 -6.04 -1.49
N ASN A 361 -10.87 -5.53 -2.72
CA ASN A 361 -9.75 -5.05 -3.54
C ASN A 361 -9.78 -3.55 -3.78
N LEU A 362 -10.65 -2.79 -3.10
CA LEU A 362 -10.89 -1.38 -3.39
C LEU A 362 -10.50 -0.50 -2.21
N ARG A 363 -10.06 0.71 -2.53
CA ARG A 363 -9.96 1.83 -1.62
C ARG A 363 -10.84 2.95 -2.16
N LEU A 364 -11.67 3.54 -1.31
CA LEU A 364 -12.40 4.75 -1.66
C LEU A 364 -11.41 5.92 -1.82
N LEU A 365 -11.52 6.66 -2.92
CA LEU A 365 -10.75 7.88 -3.13
C LEU A 365 -11.23 8.97 -2.18
N SER A 366 -10.30 9.78 -1.67
CA SER A 366 -10.64 11.01 -0.96
C SER A 366 -11.32 12.01 -1.89
N GLU A 367 -11.94 13.04 -1.31
CA GLU A 367 -12.53 14.13 -2.11
C GLU A 367 -11.48 14.85 -2.97
N SER A 368 -10.25 15.02 -2.48
CA SER A 368 -9.15 15.65 -3.22
C SER A 368 -8.68 14.78 -4.39
N GLU A 369 -8.51 13.47 -4.16
CA GLU A 369 -8.14 12.51 -5.21
C GLU A 369 -9.21 12.42 -6.30
N LEU A 370 -10.48 12.37 -5.90
CA LEU A 370 -11.59 12.36 -6.83
C LEU A 370 -11.66 13.66 -7.63
N ARG A 371 -11.42 14.81 -7.00
CA ARG A 371 -11.40 16.11 -7.68
C ARG A 371 -10.29 16.19 -8.72
N GLU A 372 -9.08 15.76 -8.39
CA GLU A 372 -7.96 15.78 -9.35
C GLU A 372 -8.23 14.81 -10.51
N TRP A 373 -8.72 13.60 -10.22
CA TRP A 373 -9.11 12.65 -11.26
C TRP A 373 -10.15 13.27 -12.21
N ARG A 374 -11.18 13.94 -11.68
CA ARG A 374 -12.21 14.60 -12.50
C ARG A 374 -11.62 15.67 -13.42
N LYS A 375 -10.71 16.49 -12.90
CA LYS A 375 -10.04 17.57 -13.63
C LYS A 375 -9.21 17.05 -14.81
N GLU A 376 -8.52 15.93 -14.62
CA GLU A 376 -7.70 15.33 -15.67
C GLU A 376 -8.56 14.59 -16.71
N ASN A 377 -9.61 13.87 -16.27
CA ASN A 377 -10.27 12.85 -17.06
C ASN A 377 -11.64 13.26 -17.65
N LEU A 378 -12.29 14.32 -17.17
CA LEU A 378 -13.59 14.76 -17.69
C LEU A 378 -13.46 15.88 -18.73
N VAL A 379 -14.41 15.93 -19.67
CA VAL A 379 -14.56 17.07 -20.57
C VAL A 379 -15.32 18.18 -19.85
N HIS A 380 -14.71 19.35 -19.68
CA HIS A 380 -15.27 20.46 -18.92
C HIS A 380 -15.99 21.47 -19.80
N SER A 381 -16.96 22.18 -19.22
CA SER A 381 -17.64 23.29 -19.89
C SER A 381 -17.16 24.63 -19.36
N VAL A 382 -16.96 25.60 -20.24
CA VAL A 382 -16.55 26.96 -19.88
C VAL A 382 -17.74 27.92 -20.02
N ARG A 383 -17.86 28.85 -19.08
CA ARG A 383 -18.83 29.96 -19.08
C ARG A 383 -18.15 31.25 -18.64
N ASP A 384 -18.55 32.35 -19.26
CA ASP A 384 -18.10 33.69 -18.89
C ASP A 384 -19.30 34.43 -18.28
N ILE A 385 -19.14 34.89 -17.04
CA ILE A 385 -20.15 35.65 -16.28
C ILE A 385 -19.60 37.06 -16.06
N SER A 386 -20.24 38.05 -16.70
CA SER A 386 -19.86 39.46 -16.59
C SER A 386 -20.74 40.17 -15.57
N VAL A 387 -20.10 40.80 -14.58
CA VAL A 387 -20.77 41.53 -13.50
C VAL A 387 -20.15 42.91 -13.28
N LEU A 388 -20.92 43.84 -12.73
CA LEU A 388 -20.42 45.05 -12.08
C LEU A 388 -20.19 44.74 -10.60
N ILE A 389 -18.96 44.87 -10.10
CA ILE A 389 -18.67 44.63 -8.68
C ILE A 389 -18.99 45.86 -7.81
N PRO A 390 -19.24 45.70 -6.49
CA PRO A 390 -19.44 46.82 -5.59
C PRO A 390 -18.26 47.81 -5.62
N GLU A 391 -18.54 49.09 -5.36
CA GLU A 391 -17.49 50.10 -5.24
C GLU A 391 -16.57 49.77 -4.05
N GLY A 392 -15.24 49.85 -4.26
CA GLY A 392 -14.24 49.46 -3.28
C GLY A 392 -14.00 47.96 -3.13
N ALA A 393 -14.74 47.10 -3.83
CA ALA A 393 -14.47 45.67 -3.86
C ALA A 393 -13.26 45.34 -4.76
N ASP A 394 -12.40 44.44 -4.28
CA ASP A 394 -11.29 43.90 -5.06
C ASP A 394 -11.76 42.70 -5.91
N PRO A 395 -11.61 42.74 -7.25
CA PRO A 395 -11.91 41.62 -8.14
C PRO A 395 -11.27 40.29 -7.73
N GLU A 396 -10.05 40.32 -7.17
CA GLU A 396 -9.32 39.11 -6.76
C GLU A 396 -9.94 38.46 -5.51
N ILE A 397 -10.50 39.27 -4.61
CA ILE A 397 -11.21 38.76 -3.42
C ILE A 397 -12.54 38.12 -3.83
N VAL A 398 -13.27 38.75 -4.75
CA VAL A 398 -14.49 38.16 -5.32
C VAL A 398 -14.18 36.89 -6.09
N LEU A 399 -13.08 36.86 -6.87
CA LEU A 399 -12.57 35.65 -7.52
C LEU A 399 -12.30 34.54 -6.50
N GLY A 400 -11.64 34.88 -5.39
CA GLY A 400 -11.36 33.97 -4.27
C GLY A 400 -12.63 33.32 -3.72
N ALA A 401 -13.69 34.10 -3.54
CA ALA A 401 -15.00 33.59 -3.10
C ALA A 401 -15.62 32.62 -4.12
N VAL A 402 -15.61 32.96 -5.42
CA VAL A 402 -16.14 32.09 -6.47
C VAL A 402 -15.35 30.78 -6.58
N LYS A 403 -14.02 30.82 -6.43
CA LYS A 403 -13.14 29.64 -6.45
C LYS A 403 -13.48 28.60 -5.37
N THR A 404 -14.19 28.98 -4.30
CA THR A 404 -14.64 28.03 -3.25
C THR A 404 -15.74 27.09 -3.71
N ASN A 405 -16.41 27.37 -4.85
CA ASN A 405 -17.46 26.50 -5.36
C ASN A 405 -16.87 25.13 -5.80
N LYS A 406 -17.38 24.06 -5.18
CA LYS A 406 -16.93 22.66 -5.39
C LYS A 406 -17.23 22.11 -6.79
N HIS A 407 -18.12 22.74 -7.55
CA HIS A 407 -18.50 22.36 -8.91
C HIS A 407 -17.59 23.00 -9.98
N LEU A 408 -16.63 23.85 -9.57
CA LEU A 408 -15.67 24.48 -10.46
C LEU A 408 -14.31 23.77 -10.46
N VAL A 409 -13.79 23.56 -11.66
CA VAL A 409 -12.40 23.16 -11.90
C VAL A 409 -11.47 24.34 -11.65
N ALA A 410 -11.84 25.50 -12.21
CA ALA A 410 -11.10 26.74 -12.12
C ALA A 410 -12.05 27.93 -12.31
N CYS A 411 -11.68 29.05 -11.73
CA CYS A 411 -12.26 30.35 -12.02
C CYS A 411 -11.12 31.34 -12.18
N GLN A 412 -11.20 32.21 -13.17
CA GLN A 412 -10.22 33.27 -13.41
C GLN A 412 -10.92 34.54 -13.88
N ILE A 413 -10.29 35.68 -13.63
CA ILE A 413 -10.71 36.93 -14.28
C ILE A 413 -10.26 36.85 -15.73
N SER A 414 -11.21 36.92 -16.66
CA SER A 414 -10.91 36.95 -18.09
C SER A 414 -10.75 38.37 -18.61
N ASP A 415 -11.44 39.34 -18.00
CA ASP A 415 -11.40 40.73 -18.42
C ASP A 415 -11.85 41.68 -17.30
N ILE A 416 -11.33 42.91 -17.30
CA ILE A 416 -11.67 44.00 -16.38
C ILE A 416 -11.88 45.28 -17.18
N TYR A 417 -13.03 45.92 -16.99
CA TYR A 417 -13.41 47.14 -17.67
C TYR A 417 -13.65 48.27 -16.66
N SER A 418 -12.97 49.39 -16.84
CA SER A 418 -13.32 50.67 -16.22
C SER A 418 -14.29 51.40 -17.15
N GLY A 419 -15.36 51.96 -16.61
CA GLY A 419 -16.39 52.67 -17.38
C GLY A 419 -15.91 54.01 -17.92
N THR A 420 -15.00 54.02 -18.90
CA THR A 420 -14.68 55.16 -19.75
C THR A 420 -14.17 54.68 -21.10
N GLU A 421 -15.06 54.35 -22.04
CA GLU A 421 -14.86 54.59 -23.48
C GLU A 421 -16.10 54.19 -24.31
N GLY A 422 -16.60 55.14 -25.10
CA GLY A 422 -17.77 54.99 -25.97
C GLY A 422 -18.35 56.34 -26.38
N THR A 423 -17.81 56.91 -27.45
CA THR A 423 -18.29 58.12 -28.14
C THR A 423 -19.66 57.88 -28.80
N GLY A 424 -20.64 58.75 -28.54
CA GLY A 424 -21.86 58.85 -29.34
C GLY A 424 -23.17 58.98 -28.55
N SER A 425 -23.82 60.14 -28.70
CA SER A 425 -25.19 60.51 -28.33
C SER A 425 -25.60 60.56 -26.85
N LYS A 426 -26.02 61.78 -26.49
CA LYS A 426 -26.52 62.20 -25.18
C LYS A 426 -27.82 61.49 -24.79
N ASN A 427 -27.98 61.32 -23.48
CA ASN A 427 -29.19 60.93 -22.73
C ASN A 427 -29.46 59.42 -22.54
N LYS A 428 -28.82 58.83 -21.51
CA LYS A 428 -29.50 58.18 -20.37
C LYS A 428 -28.48 57.70 -19.32
N ILE A 429 -28.60 58.25 -18.10
CA ILE A 429 -28.13 57.75 -16.80
C ILE A 429 -26.60 57.60 -16.62
N ARG A 430 -26.01 58.59 -15.93
CA ARG A 430 -24.78 58.44 -15.14
C ARG A 430 -25.12 57.65 -13.87
N GLU A 431 -24.86 56.36 -13.86
CA GLU A 431 -24.74 55.48 -12.67
C GLU A 431 -24.01 54.22 -13.20
N THR A 432 -22.75 53.91 -12.87
CA THR A 432 -22.15 53.77 -11.55
C THR A 432 -20.62 53.76 -11.72
N GLY A 433 -19.86 54.29 -10.76
CA GLY A 433 -18.39 54.17 -10.69
C GLY A 433 -17.90 52.75 -10.38
N ARG A 434 -18.64 51.73 -10.81
CA ARG A 434 -18.39 50.32 -10.53
C ARG A 434 -17.55 49.70 -11.63
N LEU A 435 -16.55 48.93 -11.21
CA LEU A 435 -15.68 48.19 -12.11
C LEU A 435 -16.46 47.01 -12.72
N GLY A 436 -16.39 46.87 -14.04
CA GLY A 436 -16.92 45.69 -14.73
C GLY A 436 -15.87 44.58 -14.72
N VAL A 437 -16.25 43.37 -14.35
CA VAL A 437 -15.35 42.20 -14.33
C VAL A 437 -16.05 41.02 -14.98
N THR A 438 -15.34 40.31 -15.87
CA THR A 438 -15.79 39.03 -16.40
C THR A 438 -15.04 37.90 -15.72
N TYR A 439 -15.77 37.02 -15.05
CA TYR A 439 -15.25 35.80 -14.46
C TYR A 439 -15.48 34.63 -15.41
N ARG A 440 -14.40 34.01 -15.87
CA ARG A 440 -14.44 32.77 -16.64
C ARG A 440 -14.41 31.59 -15.68
N ILE A 441 -15.52 30.87 -15.62
CA ILE A 441 -15.66 29.64 -14.83
C ILE A 441 -15.50 28.41 -15.73
N THR A 442 -14.71 27.46 -15.26
CA THR A 442 -14.59 26.12 -15.85
C THR A 442 -15.30 25.14 -14.94
N ILE A 443 -16.39 24.55 -15.43
CA ILE A 443 -17.30 23.70 -14.65
C ILE A 443 -16.97 22.22 -14.91
N PHE A 444 -17.00 21.39 -13.86
CA PHE A 444 -16.77 19.95 -14.00
C PHE A 444 -17.76 19.30 -14.98
N GLY A 445 -17.29 18.31 -15.75
CA GLY A 445 -18.06 17.73 -16.87
C GLY A 445 -19.26 16.88 -16.45
N ASP A 446 -19.31 16.49 -15.18
CA ASP A 446 -20.39 15.73 -14.54
C ASP A 446 -21.42 16.63 -13.83
N CYS A 447 -21.26 17.95 -13.90
CA CYS A 447 -22.19 18.92 -13.34
C CYS A 447 -23.11 19.51 -14.41
N HIS A 448 -24.35 19.86 -14.04
CA HIS A 448 -25.27 20.54 -14.95
C HIS A 448 -24.86 22.01 -15.13
N THR A 449 -24.30 22.36 -16.30
CA THR A 449 -23.72 23.68 -16.58
C THR A 449 -24.66 24.83 -16.22
N GLY A 450 -25.95 24.75 -16.58
CA GLY A 450 -26.91 25.82 -16.28
C GLY A 450 -27.22 25.99 -14.78
N SER A 451 -27.11 24.91 -14.00
CA SER A 451 -27.34 24.98 -12.55
C SER A 451 -26.16 25.63 -11.85
N VAL A 452 -24.94 25.28 -12.24
CA VAL A 452 -23.72 25.84 -11.66
C VAL A 452 -23.55 27.32 -12.07
N ASP A 453 -23.88 27.65 -13.31
CA ASP A 453 -23.90 29.04 -13.80
C ASP A 453 -24.86 29.91 -12.98
N ALA A 454 -26.07 29.41 -12.70
CA ALA A 454 -27.04 30.09 -11.85
C ALA A 454 -26.57 30.21 -10.38
N GLU A 455 -25.95 29.16 -9.83
CA GLU A 455 -25.40 29.16 -8.46
C GLU A 455 -24.28 30.21 -8.31
N VAL A 456 -23.31 30.23 -9.24
CA VAL A 456 -22.21 31.22 -9.23
C VAL A 456 -22.76 32.63 -9.42
N THR A 457 -23.75 32.79 -10.29
CA THR A 457 -24.42 34.07 -10.50
C THR A 457 -25.13 34.55 -9.22
N ALA A 458 -25.83 33.65 -8.52
CA ALA A 458 -26.47 33.96 -7.24
C ALA A 458 -25.46 34.35 -6.16
N LEU A 459 -24.32 33.64 -6.08
CA LEU A 459 -23.22 34.00 -5.18
C LEU A 459 -22.68 35.40 -5.46
N LEU A 460 -22.40 35.71 -6.73
CA LEU A 460 -21.93 37.04 -7.14
C LEU A 460 -22.95 38.13 -6.78
N CYS A 461 -24.24 37.90 -7.03
CA CYS A 461 -25.30 38.82 -6.62
C CYS A 461 -25.38 38.99 -5.10
N GLY A 462 -25.22 37.89 -4.33
CA GLY A 462 -25.17 37.90 -2.88
C GLY A 462 -23.98 38.70 -2.31
N LEU A 463 -22.86 38.72 -3.03
CA LEU A 463 -21.70 39.58 -2.75
C LEU A 463 -21.91 41.05 -3.18
N GLY A 464 -23.09 41.41 -3.67
CA GLY A 464 -23.45 42.77 -4.09
C GLY A 464 -23.09 43.10 -5.54
N CYS A 465 -22.62 42.12 -6.32
CA CYS A 465 -22.39 42.31 -7.76
C CYS A 465 -23.72 42.43 -8.52
N ARG A 466 -23.71 43.08 -9.69
CA ARG A 466 -24.86 43.17 -10.60
C ARG A 466 -24.53 42.52 -11.93
N VAL A 467 -25.31 41.54 -12.37
CA VAL A 467 -25.13 40.87 -13.66
C VAL A 467 -25.32 41.87 -14.79
N ARG A 468 -24.39 41.87 -15.75
CA ARG A 468 -24.53 42.65 -16.99
C ARG A 468 -25.27 41.79 -18.01
N GLU A 469 -26.45 42.21 -18.46
CA GLU A 469 -27.16 41.51 -19.52
C GLU A 469 -26.29 41.42 -20.78
N LYS A 470 -26.14 40.22 -21.34
CA LYS A 470 -25.48 40.02 -22.63
C LYS A 470 -26.22 40.86 -23.67
N ASN A 471 -25.52 41.73 -24.39
CA ASN A 471 -26.03 42.31 -25.63
C ASN A 471 -26.51 41.17 -26.54
N LEU A 472 -27.84 41.01 -26.65
CA LEU A 472 -28.47 40.27 -27.73
C LEU A 472 -27.90 40.85 -29.02
N LYS A 473 -27.12 40.05 -29.77
CA LYS A 473 -26.80 40.38 -31.15
C LYS A 473 -28.14 40.63 -31.86
N LEU A 474 -28.38 41.87 -32.28
CA LEU A 474 -29.43 42.20 -33.23
C LEU A 474 -29.22 41.29 -34.45
N LYS A 475 -30.27 40.54 -34.80
CA LYS A 475 -30.36 39.85 -36.09
C LYS A 475 -30.26 40.91 -37.19
N GLU A 476 -29.34 40.73 -38.11
CA GLU A 476 -29.56 41.11 -39.51
C GLU A 476 -29.97 39.85 -40.27
#